data_AF-B8F938-F1
#
_entry.id   AF-B8F938-F1
#
_cell.length_a   1.000
_cell.length_b   1.000
_cell.length_c   1.000
_cell.angle_alpha   90.00
_cell.angle_beta   90.00
_cell.angle_gamma   90.00
#
_symmetry.space_group_name_H-M   'P 1'
#
loop_
_entity.id
_entity.type
_entity.pdbx_description
1 polymer ?
#
loop_
_entity_poly.entity_id
_entity_poly.type
_entity_poly.pdbx_seq_one_letter_code
_entity_poly.pdbx_strand_id
1 'polypeptide(L)' 'MGKCTNHPDRETSYMCMKNGTYLCEDCLKCMSPNVHCKFRPSCPIWFMDKKGGKDIDTDAA' A
#
# COMPACT_ATOMS: atom_id res chain seq x y z
N MET A 1 -8.58 13.39 -1.33
CA MET A 1 -7.43 12.71 -0.70
C MET A 1 -7.90 12.17 0.64
N GLY A 2 -7.49 10.96 1.02
CA GLY A 2 -7.95 10.32 2.26
C GLY A 2 -6.98 10.56 3.41
N LYS A 3 -7.39 10.19 4.63
CA LYS A 3 -6.54 10.26 5.83
C LYS A 3 -6.21 8.87 6.31
N CYS A 4 -4.99 8.66 6.79
CA CYS A 4 -4.61 7.37 7.30
C CYS A 4 -5.50 6.98 8.50
N THR A 5 -5.98 5.73 8.51
CA THR A 5 -6.83 5.22 9.60
C THR A 5 -6.10 5.19 10.94
N ASN A 6 -4.77 4.99 10.93
CA ASN A 6 -3.94 5.00 12.13
C ASN A 6 -3.38 6.38 12.49
N HIS A 7 -3.26 7.28 11.50
CA HIS A 7 -2.70 8.62 11.67
C HIS A 7 -3.64 9.65 11.02
N PRO A 8 -4.63 10.18 11.76
CA PRO A 8 -5.62 11.14 11.23
C PRO A 8 -5.02 12.51 10.87
N ASP A 9 -3.82 12.77 11.34
CA ASP A 9 -2.93 13.89 11.04
C ASP A 9 -2.23 13.74 9.68
N ARG A 10 -2.17 12.54 9.11
CA ARG A 10 -1.51 12.29 7.82
C ARG A 10 -2.53 12.07 6.70
N GLU A 11 -2.41 12.90 5.67
CA GLU A 11 -3.09 12.68 4.40
C GLU A 11 -2.32 11.68 3.54
N THR A 12 -3.06 10.86 2.80
CA THR A 12 -2.50 9.81 1.95
C THR A 12 -3.38 9.56 0.75
N SER A 13 -2.74 9.24 -0.37
CA SER A 13 -3.39 8.77 -1.59
C SER A 13 -3.48 7.25 -1.65
N TYR A 14 -2.78 6.53 -0.76
CA TYR A 14 -2.78 5.07 -0.76
C TYR A 14 -4.03 4.51 -0.10
N MET A 15 -4.89 3.91 -0.93
CA MET A 15 -6.13 3.27 -0.51
C MET A 15 -6.07 1.76 -0.75
N CYS A 16 -6.40 0.99 0.27
CA CYS A 16 -6.61 -0.44 0.15
C CYS A 16 -7.94 -0.71 -0.56
N MET A 17 -7.91 -1.12 -1.83
CA MET A 17 -9.12 -1.44 -2.61
C MET A 17 -9.94 -2.61 -2.02
N LYS A 18 -9.31 -3.49 -1.22
CA LYS A 18 -10.01 -4.63 -0.59
C LYS A 18 -10.95 -4.17 0.53
N ASN A 19 -10.47 -3.26 1.38
CA ASN A 19 -11.14 -2.84 2.61
C ASN A 19 -11.68 -1.39 2.54
N GLY A 20 -11.36 -0.64 1.48
CA GLY A 20 -11.75 0.77 1.31
C GLY A 20 -11.06 1.73 2.27
N THR A 21 -9.96 1.32 2.92
CA THR A 21 -9.28 2.10 3.95
C THR A 21 -8.02 2.78 3.43
N TYR A 22 -7.73 3.95 4.00
CA TYR A 22 -6.54 4.74 3.66
C TYR A 22 -5.41 4.47 4.65
N LEU A 23 -4.20 4.30 4.12
CA LEU A 23 -2.99 3.99 4.87
C LEU A 23 -1.87 4.95 4.44
N CYS A 24 -1.16 5.53 5.40
CA CYS A 24 0.05 6.31 5.10
C CYS A 24 1.23 5.38 4.82
N GLU A 25 2.32 5.93 4.29
CA GLU A 25 3.54 5.19 3.93
C GLU A 25 4.09 4.32 5.07
N ASP A 26 4.05 4.81 6.31
CA ASP A 26 4.48 4.04 7.50
C ASP A 26 3.53 2.87 7.82
N CYS A 27 2.26 3.00 7.45
CA CYS A 27 1.21 2.01 7.66
C CYS A 27 0.90 1.18 6.40
N LEU A 28 1.69 1.30 5.33
CA LEU A 28 1.52 0.56 4.07
C LEU A 28 1.84 -0.93 4.27
N LYS A 29 0.99 -1.64 5.00
CA LYS A 29 1.09 -3.07 5.21
C LYS A 29 -0.22 -3.73 4.83
N CYS A 30 -0.14 -4.85 4.11
CA CYS A 30 -1.34 -5.59 3.79
C CYS A 30 -1.95 -6.17 5.08
N MET A 31 -3.18 -5.80 5.41
CA MET A 31 -3.85 -6.32 6.62
C MET A 31 -4.14 -7.82 6.56
N SER A 32 -4.23 -8.40 5.36
CA SER A 32 -4.54 -9.82 5.16
C SER A 32 -3.63 -10.44 4.09
N PRO A 33 -2.33 -10.60 4.38
CA PRO A 33 -1.36 -11.13 3.42
C PRO A 33 -1.60 -12.64 3.12
N ASN A 34 -2.27 -13.35 4.02
CA ASN A 34 -2.55 -14.78 3.86
C ASN A 34 -3.88 -15.07 3.14
N VAL A 35 -4.69 -14.04 2.83
CA VAL A 35 -5.98 -14.20 2.13
C VAL A 35 -5.85 -13.75 0.69
N HIS A 36 -6.43 -14.49 -0.24
CA HIS A 36 -6.46 -14.10 -1.65
C HIS A 36 -7.11 -12.72 -1.82
N CYS A 37 -6.45 -11.84 -2.57
CA CYS A 37 -6.94 -10.51 -2.90
C CYS A 37 -6.74 -10.27 -4.39
N LYS A 38 -7.86 -10.16 -5.12
CA LYS A 38 -7.89 -9.96 -6.58
C LYS A 38 -7.18 -8.69 -7.04
N PHE A 39 -7.06 -7.71 -6.16
CA PHE A 39 -6.42 -6.42 -6.46
C PHE A 39 -4.90 -6.43 -6.26
N ARG A 40 -4.30 -7.52 -5.74
CA ARG A 40 -2.85 -7.60 -5.50
C ARG A 40 -1.97 -7.19 -6.69
N PRO A 41 -2.27 -7.60 -7.94
CA PRO A 41 -1.45 -7.23 -9.09
C PRO A 41 -1.37 -5.71 -9.31
N SER A 42 -2.41 -4.98 -8.91
CA SER A 42 -2.54 -3.52 -9.07
C SER A 42 -2.55 -2.78 -7.73
N CYS A 43 -2.25 -3.45 -6.62
CA CYS A 43 -2.34 -2.85 -5.29
C CYS A 43 -0.99 -2.20 -4.94
N PRO A 44 -0.90 -0.85 -4.89
CA PRO A 44 0.34 -0.19 -4.54
C PRO A 44 0.80 -0.53 -3.12
N ILE A 45 -0.14 -0.77 -2.19
CA ILE A 45 0.19 -1.15 -0.81
C ILE A 45 0.91 -2.50 -0.76
N TRP A 46 0.40 -3.51 -1.48
CA TRP A 46 1.04 -4.83 -1.55
C TRP A 46 2.42 -4.75 -2.20
N PHE A 47 2.53 -3.95 -3.26
CA PHE A 47 3.79 -3.73 -3.95
C PHE A 47 4.84 -3.08 -3.03
N MET A 48 4.47 -2.00 -2.32
CA MET A 48 5.36 -1.32 -1.39
C MET A 48 5.75 -2.22 -0.20
N ASP A 49 4.79 -2.95 0.37
CA ASP A 49 4.98 -3.86 1.52
C ASP A 49 5.85 -5.08 1.19
N LYS A 50 5.55 -5.76 0.07
CA LYS A 50 6.14 -7.08 -0.24
C LYS A 50 7.29 -7.03 -1.25
N LYS A 51 7.22 -6.10 -2.21
CA LYS A 51 8.26 -5.92 -3.24
C LYS A 51 9.34 -4.95 -2.81
N GLY A 52 9.18 -4.29 -1.66
CA GLY A 52 10.17 -3.41 -1.04
C GLY A 52 10.68 -2.40 -2.05
N GLY A 53 9.90 -1.34 -2.34
CA GLY A 53 10.10 -0.39 -3.44
C GLY A 53 11.45 0.35 -3.54
N LYS A 54 12.50 -0.15 -2.90
CA LYS A 54 13.91 0.22 -2.97
C LYS A 54 14.63 -0.27 -4.23
N ASP A 55 14.08 -1.22 -4.98
CA ASP A 55 14.82 -1.86 -6.08
C ASP A 55 14.35 -1.45 -7.50
N ILE A 56 13.31 -0.61 -7.60
CA ILE A 56 12.61 -0.34 -8.87
C ILE A 56 13.36 0.66 -9.77
N ASP A 57 14.30 1.42 -9.21
CA ASP A 57 15.12 2.38 -9.96
C ASP A 57 16.39 1.78 -10.58
N THR A 58 16.61 0.45 -10.50
CA THR A 58 17.93 -0.13 -10.88
C THR A 58 18.05 -0.58 -12.33
N ASP A 59 16.97 -0.64 -13.13
CA ASP A 59 17.05 -1.17 -14.51
C ASP A 59 16.67 -0.12 -15.59
N ALA A 60 17.29 1.06 -15.50
CA ALA A 60 17.42 1.98 -16.63
C ALA A 60 18.91 2.11 -17.00
N ALA A 61 19.49 1.06 -17.60
CA ALA A 61 20.76 1.12 -18.32
C ALA A 61 20.76 0.13 -19.50
#